data_AF-A0A7K9HNC2-F1
#
_entry.id   AF-A0A7K9HNC2-F1
#
_cell.length_a   1.000
_cell.length_b   1.000
_cell.length_c   1.000
_cell.angle_alpha   90.00
_cell.angle_beta   90.00
_cell.angle_gamma   90.00
#
_symmetry.space_group_name_H-M   'P 1'
#
loop_
_entity.id
_entity.type
_entity.pdbx_description
1 polymer ?
#
loop_
_entity_poly.entity_id
_entity_poly.type
_entity_poly.pdbx_seq_one_letter_code
_entity_poly.pdbx_strand_id
1 'polypeptide(L)'
;DLVFSLRESLKPHRNYTFYCQACGDIVVKGRKFLRVLPLPSTNWSALVEEWCCHPNPFARSSLHPQHEDCFLGDTFFLLNSGKEPHVPESSLRVICKRCKTTLGETVSPDTIKYYVTEVIIHPAEGSFSPTPRSQFLQSMVAQCLVELSSTKSTFRFTIEGDNGKVYILIWLLNSDTLLVESLGGSSSPSVFTLFGDTSMPSSGPVGAWDAVKVLYQPCIKSRNKDLADAWEKDLGVHSLKFPSETCLELLLILAWSTTSLPPSLQCMNSFQV
;
A
#
# COMPACT_ATOMS: atom_id res chain seq x y z
N ASP A 1 0.28 -16.41 9.47
CA ASP A 1 -0.20 -15.58 10.60
C ASP A 1 -0.83 -14.31 10.07
N LEU A 2 -2.05 -14.03 10.56
CA LEU A 2 -2.99 -13.08 10.00
C LEU A 2 -2.36 -11.72 9.65
N VAL A 3 -2.55 -11.31 8.40
CA VAL A 3 -2.27 -9.95 7.93
C VAL A 3 -3.32 -9.02 8.56
N PHE A 4 -3.07 -8.58 9.78
CA PHE A 4 -3.90 -7.56 10.41
C PHE A 4 -3.85 -6.29 9.58
N SER A 5 -5.00 -5.65 9.38
CA SER A 5 -4.98 -4.36 8.71
C SER A 5 -4.10 -3.37 9.47
N LEU A 6 -3.37 -2.49 8.78
CA LEU A 6 -2.69 -1.36 9.41
C LEU A 6 -3.65 -0.57 10.32
N ARG A 7 -4.94 -0.52 9.96
CA ARG A 7 -6.01 0.08 10.78
C ARG A 7 -6.37 -0.75 12.02
N GLU A 8 -6.30 -2.07 11.93
CA GLU A 8 -6.62 -2.96 13.04
C GLU A 8 -5.44 -3.10 14.03
N SER A 9 -4.21 -3.02 13.53
CA SER A 9 -2.97 -3.18 14.30
C SER A 9 -2.58 -1.93 15.10
N LEU A 10 -2.90 -0.74 14.60
CA LEU A 10 -2.71 0.52 15.30
C LEU A 10 -3.83 0.76 16.31
N LYS A 11 -3.48 0.77 17.60
CA LYS A 11 -4.41 1.03 18.71
C LYS A 11 -3.95 2.26 19.50
N PRO A 12 -4.90 3.08 19.99
CA PRO A 12 -4.60 4.12 20.96
C PRO A 12 -3.86 3.61 22.19
N HIS A 13 -3.11 4.50 22.84
CA HIS A 13 -2.37 4.28 24.08
C HIS A 13 -1.26 3.22 24.03
N ARG A 14 -0.87 2.78 22.83
CA ARG A 14 0.29 1.91 22.61
C ARG A 14 1.45 2.69 21.98
N ASN A 15 2.67 2.22 22.25
CA ASN A 15 3.89 2.77 21.66
C ASN A 15 4.26 2.03 20.39
N TYR A 16 4.60 2.78 19.35
CA TYR A 16 4.99 2.25 18.05
C TYR A 16 6.33 2.81 17.61
N THR A 17 7.12 1.97 16.94
CA THR A 17 8.33 2.37 16.21
C THR A 17 8.10 2.15 14.73
N PHE A 18 8.55 3.10 13.94
CA PHE A 18 8.38 3.16 12.50
C PHE A 18 9.72 2.87 11.85
N TYR A 19 9.74 1.95 10.90
CA TYR A 19 10.95 1.47 10.24
C TYR A 19 10.86 1.71 8.74
N CYS A 20 11.96 2.12 8.13
CA CYS A 20 12.08 2.17 6.69
C CYS A 20 12.01 0.76 6.15
N GLN A 21 11.04 0.48 5.28
CA GLN A 21 10.84 -0.85 4.74
C GLN A 21 12.07 -1.30 3.92
N ALA A 22 12.73 -0.39 3.20
CA ALA A 22 13.86 -0.71 2.34
C ALA A 22 15.16 -1.10 3.08
N CYS A 23 15.43 -0.56 4.28
CA CYS A 23 16.70 -0.78 4.97
C CYS A 23 16.60 -1.08 6.48
N GLY A 24 15.38 -1.08 7.04
CA GLY A 24 15.13 -1.33 8.46
C GLY A 24 15.55 -0.20 9.41
N ASP A 25 16.00 0.95 8.90
CA ASP A 25 16.38 2.09 9.74
C ASP A 25 15.16 2.70 10.46
N ILE A 26 15.36 3.21 11.68
CA ILE A 26 14.28 3.80 12.47
C ILE A 26 13.92 5.19 11.92
N VAL A 27 12.67 5.34 11.48
CA VAL A 27 12.12 6.59 10.94
C VAL A 27 11.52 7.44 12.05
N VAL A 28 10.74 6.82 12.94
CA VAL A 28 10.13 7.46 14.12
C VAL A 28 10.23 6.49 15.29
N LYS A 29 10.78 6.94 16.42
CA LYS A 29 11.04 6.09 17.58
C LYS A 29 9.99 6.29 18.67
N GLY A 30 9.40 5.19 19.14
CA GLY A 30 8.63 5.16 20.41
C GLY A 30 7.48 6.16 20.50
N ARG A 31 6.68 6.29 19.43
CA ARG A 31 5.57 7.25 19.38
C ARG A 31 4.30 6.64 19.96
N LYS A 32 3.70 7.33 20.93
CA LYS A 32 2.39 6.99 21.50
C LYS A 32 1.30 7.80 20.83
N PHE A 33 0.18 7.16 20.49
CA PHE A 33 -0.98 7.85 19.94
C PHE A 33 -2.13 7.87 20.95
N LEU A 34 -2.70 9.04 21.19
CA LEU A 34 -3.95 9.20 21.94
C LEU A 34 -5.14 8.81 21.05
N ARG A 35 -5.09 9.15 19.76
CA ARG A 35 -6.13 8.81 18.79
C ARG A 35 -5.53 8.26 17.50
N VAL A 36 -6.16 7.21 16.99
CA VAL A 36 -5.91 6.68 15.65
C VAL A 36 -7.23 6.79 14.91
N LEU A 37 -7.31 7.65 13.90
CA LEU A 37 -8.57 7.99 13.23
C LEU A 37 -8.46 7.72 11.73
N PRO A 38 -9.42 7.02 11.11
CA PRO A 38 -9.48 6.94 9.66
C PRO A 38 -9.81 8.33 9.08
N LEU A 39 -9.08 8.72 8.03
CA LEU A 39 -9.48 9.86 7.22
C LEU A 39 -10.71 9.47 6.40
N PRO A 40 -11.62 10.43 6.14
CA PRO A 40 -12.58 10.25 5.07
C PRO A 40 -11.80 9.91 3.79
N SER A 41 -12.23 8.86 3.08
CA SER A 41 -11.64 8.45 1.80
C SER A 41 -11.35 9.64 0.87
N THR A 42 -10.28 9.56 0.08
CA THR A 42 -9.78 10.66 -0.77
C THR A 42 -10.83 11.30 -1.69
N ASN A 43 -11.92 10.58 -2.01
CA ASN A 43 -13.01 11.09 -2.83
C ASN A 43 -14.06 11.93 -2.06
N TRP A 44 -14.00 12.03 -0.73
CA TRP A 44 -15.00 12.78 0.05
C TRP A 44 -15.03 14.25 -0.31
N SER A 45 -13.88 14.90 -0.54
CA SER A 45 -13.87 16.31 -0.92
C SER A 45 -14.55 16.54 -2.27
N ALA A 46 -14.35 15.64 -3.24
CA ALA A 46 -15.02 15.71 -4.54
C ALA A 46 -16.52 15.41 -4.44
N LEU A 47 -16.90 14.39 -3.64
CA LEU A 47 -18.30 14.05 -3.41
C LEU A 47 -19.06 15.14 -2.65
N VAL A 48 -18.41 15.82 -1.71
CA VAL A 48 -19.01 16.92 -0.95
C VAL A 48 -19.32 18.12 -1.86
N GLU A 49 -18.50 18.39 -2.87
CA GLU A 49 -18.78 19.45 -3.85
C GLU A 49 -19.98 19.13 -4.74
N GLU A 50 -20.22 17.85 -5.04
CA GLU A 50 -21.36 17.41 -5.85
C GLU A 50 -22.67 17.23 -5.05
N TRP A 51 -22.56 16.93 -3.75
CA TRP A 51 -23.72 16.55 -2.92
C TRP A 51 -24.22 17.69 -2.02
N CYS A 52 -23.38 18.65 -1.66
CA CYS A 52 -23.80 19.72 -0.76
C CYS A 52 -24.46 20.87 -1.52
N CYS A 53 -25.70 21.21 -1.13
CA CYS A 53 -26.42 22.39 -1.63
C CYS A 53 -25.83 23.73 -1.15
N HIS A 54 -24.72 23.69 -0.42
CA HIS A 54 -23.99 24.84 0.10
C HIS A 54 -22.48 24.57 -0.01
N PRO A 55 -21.64 25.62 -0.01
CA PRO A 55 -20.20 25.46 0.01
C PRO A 55 -19.75 24.49 1.10
N ASN A 56 -18.74 23.67 0.78
CA ASN A 56 -18.21 22.67 1.69
C ASN A 56 -17.87 23.32 3.06
N PRO A 57 -18.57 22.94 4.15
CA PRO A 57 -18.37 23.58 5.46
C PRO A 57 -16.96 23.30 6.03
N PHE A 58 -16.24 22.32 5.46
CA PHE A 58 -14.88 21.94 5.82
C PHE A 58 -13.81 22.50 4.86
N ALA A 59 -14.19 23.31 3.86
CA ALA A 59 -13.25 23.85 2.87
C ALA A 59 -12.09 24.67 3.48
N ARG A 60 -12.25 25.15 4.72
CA ARG A 60 -11.24 25.93 5.46
C ARG A 60 -10.58 25.16 6.60
N SER A 61 -10.98 23.91 6.83
CA SER A 61 -10.49 23.08 7.93
C SER A 61 -9.60 21.98 7.39
N SER A 62 -8.30 22.28 7.23
CA SER A 62 -7.34 21.22 6.92
C SER A 62 -7.28 20.23 8.08
N LEU A 63 -7.58 18.96 7.79
CA LEU A 63 -7.54 17.88 8.77
C LEU A 63 -6.08 17.48 9.07
N HIS A 64 -5.44 18.23 9.96
CA HIS A 64 -4.07 17.96 10.41
C HIS A 64 -4.05 17.20 11.74
N PRO A 65 -3.20 16.17 11.89
CA PRO A 65 -3.06 15.46 13.15
C PRO A 65 -2.40 16.36 14.21
N GLN A 66 -2.91 16.31 15.45
CA GLN A 66 -2.15 16.81 16.60
C GLN A 66 -0.95 15.90 16.89
N HIS A 67 -0.09 16.31 17.83
CA HIS A 67 1.15 15.59 18.16
C HIS A 67 0.93 14.10 18.48
N GLU A 68 -0.17 13.77 19.17
CA GLU A 68 -0.53 12.42 19.60
C GLU A 68 -1.63 11.78 18.72
N ASP A 69 -1.93 12.37 17.56
CA ASP A 69 -2.86 11.79 16.60
C ASP A 69 -2.11 11.03 15.50
N CYS A 70 -2.73 9.94 15.02
CA CYS A 70 -2.37 9.29 13.78
C CYS A 70 -3.62 9.22 12.90
N PHE A 71 -3.58 9.84 11.72
CA PHE A 71 -4.69 9.78 10.77
C PHE A 71 -4.38 8.78 9.66
N LEU A 72 -5.31 7.87 9.36
CA LEU A 72 -5.11 6.76 8.43
C LEU A 72 -5.86 7.00 7.12
N GLY A 73 -5.13 7.16 6.02
CA GLY A 73 -5.68 7.08 4.67
C GLY A 73 -5.82 5.64 4.18
N ASP A 74 -6.11 5.47 2.90
CA ASP A 74 -6.20 4.14 2.27
C ASP A 74 -4.81 3.58 1.94
N THR A 75 -3.86 4.45 1.56
CA THR A 75 -2.48 4.08 1.15
C THR A 75 -1.39 4.88 1.89
N PHE A 76 -1.78 5.65 2.89
CA PHE A 76 -0.86 6.50 3.66
C PHE A 76 -1.36 6.70 5.08
N PHE A 77 -0.51 7.25 5.94
CA PHE A 77 -0.91 7.79 7.24
C PHE A 77 -0.27 9.16 7.46
N LEU A 78 -0.95 10.02 8.21
CA LEU A 78 -0.48 11.36 8.57
C LEU A 78 -0.07 11.39 10.02
N LEU A 79 1.13 11.92 10.26
CA LEU A 79 1.65 12.21 11.59
C LEU A 79 1.99 13.69 11.67
N ASN A 80 1.88 14.24 12.88
CA ASN A 80 2.46 15.53 13.15
C ASN A 80 4.00 15.41 13.12
N SER A 81 4.72 16.30 12.45
CA SER A 81 6.20 16.24 12.38
C SER A 81 6.86 16.40 13.76
N GLY A 82 6.14 16.99 14.72
CA GLY A 82 6.72 17.48 15.97
C GLY A 82 7.50 18.76 15.70
N LYS A 83 7.63 19.65 16.70
CA LYS A 83 8.44 20.87 16.59
C LYS A 83 9.95 20.54 16.59
N GLU A 84 10.43 19.77 15.61
CA GLU A 84 11.87 19.74 15.31
C GLU A 84 12.18 20.92 14.37
N PRO A 85 12.95 21.94 14.81
CA PRO A 85 13.14 23.20 14.09
C PRO A 85 14.06 23.09 12.85
N HIS A 86 14.18 21.90 12.25
CA HIS A 86 15.22 21.59 11.28
C HIS A 86 14.75 20.83 10.04
N VAL A 87 13.45 20.86 9.71
CA VAL A 87 13.02 20.48 8.35
C VAL A 87 13.17 21.72 7.47
N PRO A 88 14.08 21.73 6.48
CA PRO A 88 14.16 22.83 5.53
C PRO A 88 12.80 22.96 4.84
N GLU A 89 12.25 24.18 4.81
CA GLU A 89 10.96 24.54 4.20
C GLU A 89 10.86 24.23 2.69
N SER A 90 11.88 23.62 2.09
CA SER A 90 11.99 23.36 0.65
C SER A 90 11.89 21.87 0.25
N SER A 91 11.86 20.92 1.19
CA SER A 91 11.74 19.50 0.86
C SER A 91 10.29 19.02 0.95
N LEU A 92 9.63 18.92 -0.20
CA LEU A 92 8.32 18.27 -0.32
C LEU A 92 8.37 16.77 -0.03
N ARG A 93 9.55 16.14 -0.07
CA ARG A 93 9.73 14.70 0.13
C ARG A 93 10.32 14.40 1.50
N VAL A 94 9.85 13.32 2.12
CA VAL A 94 10.42 12.75 3.33
C VAL A 94 11.25 11.54 2.93
N ILE A 95 12.54 11.56 3.25
CA ILE A 95 13.51 10.54 2.82
C ILE A 95 14.12 9.80 4.02
N CYS A 96 14.42 8.52 3.83
CA CYS A 96 15.16 7.76 4.83
C CYS A 96 16.58 8.31 4.99
N LYS A 97 17.01 8.54 6.25
CA LYS A 97 18.34 9.08 6.53
C LYS A 97 19.47 8.14 6.10
N ARG A 98 19.25 6.82 6.20
CA ARG A 98 20.21 5.77 5.81
C ARG A 98 20.24 5.49 4.31
N CYS A 99 19.16 4.97 3.73
CA CYS A 99 19.16 4.49 2.34
C CYS A 99 18.68 5.52 1.31
N LYS A 100 18.25 6.72 1.73
CA LYS A 100 17.76 7.82 0.87
C LYS A 100 16.49 7.54 0.08
N THR A 101 15.86 6.38 0.25
CA THR A 101 14.54 6.06 -0.32
C THR A 101 13.49 7.07 0.17
N THR A 102 12.54 7.41 -0.70
CA THR A 102 11.39 8.27 -0.35
C THR A 102 10.41 7.48 0.51
N LEU A 103 10.10 7.99 1.69
CA LEU A 103 9.17 7.38 2.65
C LEU A 103 7.79 8.05 2.63
N GLY A 104 7.72 9.28 2.12
CA GLY A 104 6.56 10.13 2.28
C GLY A 104 6.76 11.53 1.71
N GLU A 105 5.84 12.42 2.07
CA GLU A 105 5.82 13.82 1.65
C GLU A 105 5.36 14.76 2.78
N THR A 106 5.84 15.99 2.75
CA THR A 106 5.45 17.05 3.68
C THR A 106 4.16 17.69 3.17
N VAL A 107 3.05 17.55 3.91
CA VAL A 107 1.75 18.10 3.53
C VAL A 107 1.60 19.54 4.03
N SER A 108 2.11 19.80 5.23
CA SER A 108 2.20 21.12 5.85
C SER A 108 3.45 21.15 6.75
N PRO A 109 3.89 22.32 7.25
CA PRO A 109 5.07 22.41 8.12
C PRO A 109 5.04 21.43 9.30
N ASP A 110 3.85 21.26 9.89
CA ASP A 110 3.63 20.37 11.02
C ASP A 110 3.08 18.97 10.65
N THR A 111 2.89 18.63 9.38
CA THR A 111 2.24 17.37 8.96
C THR A 111 3.03 16.63 7.91
N ILE A 112 3.38 15.39 8.22
CA ILE A 112 4.05 14.46 7.31
C ILE A 112 3.07 13.35 6.91
N LYS A 113 3.00 13.08 5.61
CA LYS A 113 2.35 11.91 5.03
C LYS A 113 3.39 10.83 4.77
N TYR A 114 3.21 9.64 5.32
CA TYR A 114 4.03 8.47 5.03
C TYR A 114 3.25 7.46 4.20
N TYR A 115 3.90 6.86 3.20
CA TYR A 115 3.31 5.79 2.40
C TYR A 115 3.33 4.48 3.18
N VAL A 116 2.18 3.79 3.23
CA VAL A 116 2.07 2.50 3.94
C VAL A 116 2.96 1.41 3.33
N THR A 117 3.34 1.58 2.07
CA THR A 117 4.27 0.67 1.37
C THR A 117 5.73 0.96 1.71
N GLU A 118 6.09 2.12 2.27
CA GLU A 118 7.49 2.50 2.48
C GLU A 118 7.91 2.49 3.95
N VAL A 119 6.94 2.48 4.87
CA VAL A 119 7.17 2.52 6.31
C VAL A 119 6.41 1.40 7.01
N ILE A 120 7.15 0.55 7.73
CA ILE A 120 6.60 -0.49 8.60
C ILE A 120 6.34 0.11 9.98
N ILE A 121 5.14 -0.12 10.52
CA ILE A 121 4.79 0.26 11.88
C ILE A 121 4.82 -1.00 12.74
N HIS A 122 5.58 -0.97 13.83
CA HIS A 122 5.69 -2.10 14.75
C HIS A 122 5.46 -1.66 16.20
N PRO A 123 4.75 -2.43 17.03
CA PRO A 123 4.68 -2.17 18.48
C PRO A 123 6.08 -2.14 19.09
N ALA A 124 6.36 -1.20 19.99
CA ALA A 124 7.69 -1.02 20.58
C ALA A 124 8.12 -2.21 21.47
N GLU A 125 7.18 -3.04 21.91
CA GLU A 125 7.39 -4.18 22.81
C GLU A 125 7.70 -5.50 22.07
N GLY A 126 7.70 -5.50 20.73
CA GLY A 126 7.91 -6.69 19.89
C GLY A 126 9.29 -6.76 19.25
N SER A 127 9.73 -7.98 18.93
CA SER A 127 10.91 -8.19 18.08
C SER A 127 10.58 -7.84 16.63
N PHE A 128 11.29 -6.86 16.07
CA PHE A 128 11.15 -6.49 14.67
C PHE A 128 11.97 -7.43 13.78
N SER A 129 11.29 -8.17 12.90
CA SER A 129 11.89 -8.91 11.80
C SER A 129 11.46 -8.28 10.47
N PRO A 130 12.38 -7.78 9.63
CA PRO A 130 12.02 -7.22 8.34
C PRO A 130 11.40 -8.28 7.43
N THR A 131 10.22 -8.01 6.89
CA THR A 131 9.63 -8.81 5.81
C THR A 131 10.31 -8.46 4.48
N PRO A 132 10.61 -9.44 3.61
CA PRO A 132 11.10 -9.17 2.26
C PRO A 132 10.19 -8.19 1.52
N ARG A 133 10.80 -7.30 0.72
CA ARG A 133 10.11 -6.21 0.02
C ARG A 133 8.90 -6.67 -0.80
N SER A 134 9.10 -7.69 -1.64
CA SER A 134 8.05 -8.20 -2.52
C SER A 134 6.87 -8.78 -1.73
N GLN A 135 7.14 -9.50 -0.65
CA GLN A 135 6.10 -10.05 0.22
C GLN A 135 5.37 -8.94 0.97
N PHE A 136 6.11 -7.96 1.51
CA PHE A 136 5.52 -6.81 2.18
C PHE A 136 4.58 -6.03 1.25
N LEU A 137 5.05 -5.70 0.04
CA LEU A 137 4.24 -4.95 -0.92
C LEU A 137 2.98 -5.72 -1.34
N GLN A 138 3.10 -7.03 -1.59
CA GLN A 138 1.95 -7.90 -1.87
C GLN A 138 0.92 -7.87 -0.74
N SER A 139 1.37 -8.08 0.51
CA SER A 139 0.48 -8.08 1.68
C SER A 139 -0.21 -6.74 1.85
N MET A 140 0.51 -5.63 1.74
CA MET A 140 -0.06 -4.28 1.90
C MET A 140 -1.10 -3.98 0.83
N VAL A 141 -0.81 -4.27 -0.44
CA VAL A 141 -1.75 -4.02 -1.55
C VAL A 141 -2.96 -4.96 -1.45
N ALA A 142 -2.76 -6.25 -1.21
CA ALA A 142 -3.83 -7.22 -1.02
C ALA A 142 -4.79 -6.79 0.09
N GLN A 143 -4.24 -6.37 1.24
CA GLN A 143 -5.01 -5.88 2.35
C GLN A 143 -5.80 -4.60 2.01
N CYS A 144 -5.19 -3.63 1.30
CA CYS A 144 -5.92 -2.46 0.79
C CYS A 144 -7.10 -2.88 -0.10
N LEU A 145 -6.90 -3.80 -1.05
CA LEU A 145 -7.95 -4.26 -1.96
C LEU A 145 -9.11 -4.94 -1.20
N VAL A 146 -8.81 -5.80 -0.23
CA VAL A 146 -9.81 -6.53 0.57
C VAL A 146 -10.57 -5.57 1.51
N GLU A 147 -9.87 -4.66 2.18
CA GLU A 147 -10.50 -3.70 3.08
C GLU A 147 -11.41 -2.73 2.31
N LEU A 148 -10.99 -2.29 1.13
CA LEU A 148 -11.77 -1.35 0.34
C LEU A 148 -12.94 -2.00 -0.38
N SER A 149 -12.78 -3.24 -0.83
CA SER A 149 -13.91 -3.98 -1.40
C SER A 149 -14.99 -4.27 -0.38
N SER A 150 -14.63 -4.63 0.85
CA SER A 150 -15.59 -4.84 1.94
C SER A 150 -16.24 -3.54 2.42
N THR A 151 -15.49 -2.44 2.55
CA THR A 151 -16.02 -1.18 3.09
C THR A 151 -16.75 -0.32 2.06
N LYS A 152 -16.35 -0.36 0.79
CA LYS A 152 -16.91 0.49 -0.29
C LYS A 152 -17.68 -0.28 -1.35
N SER A 153 -17.80 -1.60 -1.23
CA SER A 153 -18.46 -2.47 -2.23
C SER A 153 -17.90 -2.28 -3.65
N THR A 154 -16.60 -2.00 -3.77
CA THR A 154 -15.88 -1.81 -5.04
C THR A 154 -14.90 -2.96 -5.28
N PHE A 155 -14.83 -3.44 -6.52
CA PHE A 155 -13.92 -4.52 -6.91
C PHE A 155 -12.96 -4.10 -8.02
N ARG A 156 -13.01 -2.84 -8.46
CA ARG A 156 -12.16 -2.30 -9.51
C ARG A 156 -11.33 -1.16 -8.95
N PHE A 157 -10.04 -1.18 -9.25
CA PHE A 157 -9.09 -0.28 -8.67
C PHE A 157 -8.14 0.28 -9.73
N THR A 158 -7.81 1.56 -9.65
CA THR A 158 -6.69 2.16 -10.37
C THR A 158 -5.49 2.25 -9.43
N ILE A 159 -4.33 1.79 -9.88
CA ILE A 159 -3.06 2.01 -9.20
C ILE A 159 -2.41 3.23 -9.83
N GLU A 160 -2.33 4.31 -9.07
CA GLU A 160 -1.82 5.61 -9.52
C GLU A 160 -0.48 5.94 -8.85
N GLY A 161 0.43 6.51 -9.63
CA GLY A 161 1.67 7.06 -9.10
C GLY A 161 1.45 8.43 -8.44
N ASP A 162 2.42 8.85 -7.64
CA ASP A 162 2.58 10.21 -7.12
C ASP A 162 2.70 11.27 -8.23
N ASN A 163 2.97 10.86 -9.48
CA ASN A 163 2.94 11.70 -10.67
C ASN A 163 1.54 11.87 -11.32
N GLY A 164 0.49 11.31 -10.70
CA GLY A 164 -0.90 11.38 -11.18
C GLY A 164 -1.23 10.47 -12.37
N LYS A 165 -0.31 9.59 -12.79
CA LYS A 165 -0.55 8.65 -13.89
C LYS A 165 -1.08 7.32 -13.37
N VAL A 166 -2.00 6.71 -14.12
CA VAL A 166 -2.45 5.34 -13.89
C VAL A 166 -1.40 4.35 -14.42
N TYR A 167 -0.94 3.44 -13.56
CA TYR A 167 0.04 2.40 -13.89
C TYR A 167 -0.60 1.05 -14.14
N ILE A 168 -1.62 0.70 -13.36
CA ILE A 168 -2.26 -0.62 -13.38
C ILE A 168 -3.76 -0.46 -13.15
N LEU A 169 -4.57 -1.15 -13.94
CA LEU A 169 -5.98 -1.40 -13.63
C LEU A 169 -6.06 -2.76 -12.96
N ILE A 170 -6.72 -2.86 -11.81
CA ILE A 170 -6.88 -4.09 -11.05
C ILE A 170 -8.37 -4.38 -10.84
N TRP A 171 -8.78 -5.61 -11.12
CA TRP A 171 -10.09 -6.14 -10.78
C TRP A 171 -9.92 -7.27 -9.77
N LEU A 172 -10.39 -7.08 -8.56
CA LEU A 172 -10.44 -8.10 -7.52
C LEU A 172 -11.46 -9.18 -7.90
N LEU A 173 -11.00 -10.41 -8.15
CA LEU A 173 -11.87 -11.56 -8.42
C LEU A 173 -12.24 -12.29 -7.14
N ASN A 174 -11.23 -12.54 -6.30
CA ASN A 174 -11.42 -13.31 -5.10
C ASN A 174 -10.42 -12.94 -4.00
N SER A 175 -10.88 -12.93 -2.76
CA SER A 175 -10.08 -12.68 -1.56
C SER A 175 -9.97 -13.88 -0.63
N ASP A 176 -10.69 -14.98 -0.89
CA ASP A 176 -10.71 -16.19 -0.04
C ASP A 176 -9.86 -17.34 -0.61
N THR A 177 -8.89 -17.03 -1.48
CA THR A 177 -8.06 -18.04 -2.13
C THR A 177 -6.94 -18.49 -1.21
N LEU A 178 -6.76 -19.81 -1.06
CA LEU A 178 -5.64 -20.40 -0.33
C LEU A 178 -4.65 -21.03 -1.32
N LEU A 179 -3.40 -20.59 -1.27
CA LEU A 179 -2.29 -21.23 -1.98
C LEU A 179 -1.66 -22.28 -1.08
N VAL A 180 -1.53 -23.50 -1.60
CA VAL A 180 -0.95 -24.64 -0.88
C VAL A 180 0.30 -25.09 -1.62
N GLU A 181 1.44 -25.01 -0.94
CA GLU A 181 2.71 -25.50 -1.48
C GLU A 181 2.90 -26.98 -1.13
N SER A 182 2.86 -27.85 -2.15
CA SER A 182 3.18 -29.27 -1.98
C SER A 182 4.68 -29.46 -2.05
N LEU A 183 5.27 -30.06 -1.00
CA LEU A 183 6.70 -30.39 -0.93
C LEU A 183 7.04 -31.52 -1.91
N GLY A 184 7.13 -31.21 -3.21
CA GLY A 184 7.54 -32.13 -4.26
C GLY A 184 9.05 -32.31 -4.25
N GLY A 185 9.53 -33.53 -4.07
CA GLY A 185 10.96 -33.84 -3.97
C GLY A 185 11.78 -33.54 -5.23
N SER A 186 13.00 -33.05 -4.99
CA SER A 186 14.19 -33.00 -5.87
C SER A 186 14.34 -31.84 -6.88
N SER A 187 15.39 -31.05 -6.62
CA SER A 187 16.37 -30.44 -7.54
C SER A 187 15.92 -29.90 -8.91
N SER A 188 15.72 -28.58 -9.00
CA SER A 188 16.31 -27.63 -9.97
C SER A 188 15.40 -26.40 -10.22
N PRO A 189 15.87 -25.35 -10.92
CA PRO A 189 17.03 -24.52 -10.64
C PRO A 189 16.61 -23.22 -9.92
N SER A 190 17.55 -22.60 -9.21
CA SER A 190 17.43 -21.26 -8.67
C SER A 190 17.04 -20.24 -9.76
N VAL A 191 15.76 -19.88 -9.85
CA VAL A 191 15.28 -18.70 -10.60
C VAL A 191 14.78 -17.60 -9.65
N PHE A 192 14.96 -17.81 -8.35
CA PHE A 192 14.83 -16.75 -7.35
C PHE A 192 16.12 -15.93 -7.31
N THR A 193 16.14 -14.78 -7.98
CA THR A 193 16.77 -13.52 -7.51
C THR A 193 16.76 -12.47 -8.62
N LEU A 194 15.89 -11.47 -8.50
CA LEU A 194 16.14 -10.13 -9.05
C LEU A 194 15.74 -9.00 -8.08
N PHE A 195 15.07 -9.34 -6.98
CA PHE A 195 14.91 -8.51 -5.79
C PHE A 195 15.41 -9.33 -4.59
N GLY A 196 16.23 -8.70 -3.74
CA GLY A 196 17.10 -9.35 -2.75
C GLY A 196 16.43 -10.38 -1.83
N ASP A 197 17.06 -11.55 -1.83
CA ASP A 197 17.24 -12.54 -0.78
C ASP A 197 16.09 -13.39 -0.22
N THR A 198 16.18 -14.68 -0.58
CA THR A 198 16.59 -15.78 0.31
C THR A 198 16.09 -15.73 1.75
N SER A 199 14.84 -16.13 1.95
CA SER A 199 14.47 -16.93 3.13
C SER A 199 13.47 -18.00 2.70
N MET A 200 14.00 -19.18 2.36
CA MET A 200 13.21 -20.39 2.47
C MET A 200 12.86 -20.56 3.95
N PRO A 201 11.58 -20.56 4.34
CA PRO A 201 11.23 -20.97 5.69
C PRO A 201 11.76 -22.39 5.87
N SER A 202 12.59 -22.57 6.90
CA SER A 202 13.13 -23.86 7.30
C SER A 202 12.01 -24.91 7.31
N SER A 203 12.27 -26.05 6.64
CA SER A 203 11.50 -27.30 6.68
C SER A 203 10.41 -27.34 7.76
N GLY A 204 9.22 -26.89 7.40
CA GLY A 204 8.00 -26.88 8.21
C GLY A 204 6.84 -27.45 7.38
N PRO A 205 5.68 -27.73 8.00
CA PRO A 205 4.55 -28.39 7.34
C PRO A 205 4.07 -27.58 6.14
N VAL A 206 3.50 -28.28 5.13
CA VAL A 206 2.83 -27.74 3.93
C VAL A 206 2.35 -26.31 4.16
N GLY A 207 3.04 -25.35 3.54
CA GLY A 207 2.74 -23.93 3.69
C GLY A 207 1.43 -23.61 2.97
N ALA A 208 0.38 -23.29 3.74
CA ALA A 208 -0.84 -22.70 3.22
C ALA A 208 -0.81 -21.19 3.48
N TRP A 209 -1.07 -20.40 2.44
CA TRP A 209 -1.01 -18.94 2.49
C TRP A 209 -2.29 -18.34 1.89
N ASP A 210 -2.85 -17.34 2.54
CA ASP A 210 -3.94 -16.55 1.97
C ASP A 210 -3.43 -15.77 0.75
N ALA A 211 -4.22 -15.77 -0.32
CA ALA A 211 -3.92 -15.09 -1.56
C ALA A 211 -5.15 -14.38 -2.09
N VAL A 212 -4.88 -13.25 -2.75
CA VAL A 212 -5.89 -12.48 -3.44
C VAL A 212 -5.74 -12.72 -4.94
N LYS A 213 -6.80 -13.20 -5.57
CA LYS A 213 -6.84 -13.39 -7.02
C LYS A 213 -7.36 -12.11 -7.67
N VAL A 214 -6.56 -11.56 -8.57
CA VAL A 214 -6.90 -10.35 -9.31
C VAL A 214 -6.89 -10.62 -10.81
N LEU A 215 -7.48 -9.70 -11.57
CA LEU A 215 -7.15 -9.48 -12.96
C LEU A 215 -6.47 -8.12 -13.07
N TYR A 216 -5.50 -7.98 -13.96
CA TYR A 216 -4.87 -6.68 -14.16
C TYR A 216 -4.54 -6.35 -15.62
N GLN A 217 -4.43 -5.04 -15.87
CA GLN A 217 -3.94 -4.47 -17.12
C GLN A 217 -2.88 -3.41 -16.84
N PRO A 218 -1.69 -3.50 -17.44
CA PRO A 218 -0.69 -2.43 -17.37
C PRO A 218 -1.11 -1.24 -18.23
N CYS A 219 -0.95 -0.03 -17.69
CA CYS A 219 -1.21 1.25 -18.36
C CYS A 219 0.06 2.06 -18.66
N ILE A 220 1.23 1.47 -18.45
CA ILE A 220 2.52 2.11 -18.75
C ILE A 220 2.64 2.46 -20.23
N LYS A 221 3.31 3.59 -20.53
CA LYS A 221 3.56 4.07 -21.90
C LYS A 221 2.26 4.18 -22.75
N SER A 222 1.17 4.69 -22.16
CA SER A 222 -0.14 4.86 -22.80
C SER A 222 -0.79 3.58 -23.34
N ARG A 223 -0.34 2.41 -22.89
CA ARG A 223 -1.05 1.15 -23.13
C ARG A 223 -2.41 1.19 -22.45
N ASN A 224 -3.44 0.59 -23.06
CA ASN A 224 -4.79 0.50 -22.49
C ASN A 224 -5.39 1.87 -22.10
N LYS A 225 -5.01 2.95 -22.80
CA LYS A 225 -5.43 4.32 -22.46
C LYS A 225 -6.95 4.47 -22.46
N ASP A 226 -7.63 4.02 -23.51
CA ASP A 226 -9.09 4.15 -23.61
C ASP A 226 -9.82 3.45 -22.44
N LEU A 227 -9.29 2.32 -21.99
CA LEU A 227 -9.82 1.59 -20.83
C LEU A 227 -9.55 2.33 -19.52
N ALA A 228 -8.36 2.91 -19.36
CA ALA A 228 -8.01 3.72 -18.20
C ALA A 228 -8.88 4.99 -18.13
N ASP A 229 -9.05 5.70 -19.26
CA ASP A 229 -9.90 6.89 -19.38
C ASP A 229 -11.38 6.57 -19.12
N ALA A 230 -11.83 5.35 -19.43
CA ALA A 230 -13.17 4.86 -19.08
C ALA A 230 -13.31 4.56 -17.58
N TRP A 231 -12.30 3.92 -16.98
CA TRP A 231 -12.28 3.61 -15.54
C TRP A 231 -12.17 4.85 -14.66
N GLU A 232 -11.46 5.89 -15.11
CA GLU A 232 -11.34 7.17 -14.41
C GLU A 232 -12.71 7.85 -14.20
N LYS A 233 -13.67 7.61 -15.09
CA LYS A 233 -15.04 8.17 -15.05
C LYS A 233 -16.03 7.24 -14.36
N ASP A 234 -15.65 6.01 -14.03
CA ASP A 234 -16.52 5.01 -13.43
C ASP A 234 -16.50 5.18 -11.90
N LEU A 235 -17.64 5.59 -11.33
CA LEU A 235 -17.81 5.75 -9.88
C LEU A 235 -17.60 4.44 -9.10
N GLY A 236 -17.71 3.30 -9.77
CA GLY A 236 -17.44 1.98 -9.19
C GLY A 236 -15.96 1.64 -9.09
N VAL A 237 -15.05 2.48 -9.60
CA VAL A 237 -13.60 2.29 -9.57
C VAL A 237 -12.96 3.14 -8.47
N HIS A 238 -12.16 2.51 -7.61
CA HIS A 238 -11.48 3.20 -6.51
C HIS A 238 -9.98 3.38 -6.78
N SER A 239 -9.49 4.61 -6.58
CA SER A 239 -8.08 4.95 -6.82
C SER A 239 -7.19 4.69 -5.61
N LEU A 240 -6.07 4.00 -5.83
CA LEU A 240 -5.01 3.74 -4.88
C LEU A 240 -3.72 4.44 -5.32
N LYS A 241 -3.26 5.40 -4.52
CA LYS A 241 -2.06 6.20 -4.82
C LYS A 241 -0.84 5.67 -4.08
N PHE A 242 0.20 5.33 -4.81
CA PHE A 242 1.50 4.88 -4.28
C PHE A 242 2.65 5.65 -4.93
N PRO A 243 3.88 5.56 -4.40
CA PRO A 243 5.05 6.05 -5.12
C PRO A 243 5.17 5.39 -6.50
N SER A 244 5.57 6.16 -7.53
CA SER A 244 5.70 5.64 -8.90
C SER A 244 6.60 4.41 -9.02
N GLU A 245 7.67 4.32 -8.21
CA GLU A 245 8.56 3.15 -8.15
C GLU A 245 7.83 1.91 -7.62
N THR A 246 7.04 2.08 -6.56
CA THR A 246 6.19 1.03 -5.97
C THR A 246 5.14 0.52 -6.95
N CYS A 247 4.55 1.40 -7.77
CA CYS A 247 3.62 0.99 -8.82
C CYS A 247 4.28 0.09 -9.87
N LEU A 248 5.53 0.39 -10.26
CA LEU A 248 6.29 -0.43 -11.21
C LEU A 248 6.69 -1.78 -10.60
N GLU A 249 7.11 -1.77 -9.33
CA GLU A 249 7.43 -2.99 -8.58
C GLU A 249 6.22 -3.92 -8.46
N LEU A 250 5.05 -3.37 -8.11
CA LEU A 250 3.80 -4.13 -8.06
C LEU A 250 3.47 -4.76 -9.42
N LEU A 251 3.68 -4.03 -10.52
CA LEU A 251 3.46 -4.57 -11.86
C LEU A 251 4.40 -5.74 -12.18
N LEU A 252 5.66 -5.68 -11.74
CA LEU A 252 6.62 -6.78 -11.90
C LEU A 252 6.20 -8.01 -11.08
N ILE A 253 5.76 -7.80 -9.84
CA ILE A 253 5.25 -8.87 -8.98
C ILE A 253 4.05 -9.57 -9.62
N LEU A 254 3.08 -8.79 -10.12
CA LEU A 254 1.90 -9.32 -10.82
C LEU A 254 2.31 -10.13 -12.05
N ALA A 255 3.17 -9.57 -12.90
CA ALA A 255 3.66 -10.26 -14.09
C ALA A 255 4.37 -11.58 -13.77
N TRP A 256 5.17 -11.62 -12.70
CA TRP A 256 5.83 -12.84 -12.26
C TRP A 256 4.84 -13.88 -11.76
N SER A 257 3.84 -13.47 -10.97
CA SER A 257 2.75 -14.34 -10.53
C SER A 257 2.00 -14.94 -11.72
N THR A 258 1.63 -14.13 -12.71
CA THR A 258 0.99 -14.59 -13.95
C THR A 258 1.86 -15.60 -14.70
N THR A 259 3.16 -15.34 -14.86
CA THR A 259 4.05 -16.27 -15.60
C THR A 259 4.24 -17.62 -14.91
N SER A 260 3.92 -17.71 -13.62
CA SER A 260 3.94 -18.97 -12.86
C SER A 260 2.71 -19.84 -13.14
N LEU A 261 1.67 -19.29 -13.77
CA LEU A 261 0.48 -20.03 -14.21
C LEU A 261 0.71 -20.70 -15.59
N PRO A 262 0.05 -21.84 -15.86
CA PRO A 262 -0.01 -22.43 -17.20
C PRO A 262 -0.48 -21.39 -18.24
N PRO A 263 0.04 -21.38 -19.48
CA PRO A 263 -0.29 -20.35 -20.48
C PRO A 263 -1.79 -20.14 -20.72
N SER A 264 -2.60 -21.19 -20.62
CA SER A 264 -4.06 -21.14 -20.76
C SER A 264 -4.78 -20.40 -19.63
N LEU A 265 -4.13 -20.21 -18.48
CA LEU A 265 -4.66 -19.55 -17.28
C LEU A 265 -4.07 -18.16 -17.04
N GLN A 266 -3.14 -17.70 -17.89
CA GLN A 266 -2.48 -16.40 -17.74
C GLN A 266 -3.38 -15.21 -18.09
N CYS A 267 -4.44 -15.45 -18.87
CA CYS A 267 -5.32 -14.39 -19.37
C CYS A 267 -6.80 -14.78 -19.22
N MET A 268 -7.64 -13.81 -18.85
CA MET A 268 -9.10 -13.93 -18.85
C MET A 268 -9.73 -12.64 -19.36
N ASN A 269 -10.59 -12.72 -20.38
CA ASN A 269 -11.30 -11.57 -20.97
C ASN A 269 -10.38 -10.39 -21.31
N SER A 270 -9.25 -10.66 -21.96
CA SER A 270 -8.15 -9.73 -22.28
C SER A 270 -7.27 -9.25 -21.11
N PHE A 271 -7.69 -9.43 -19.85
CA PHE A 271 -6.86 -9.13 -18.67
C PHE A 271 -5.88 -10.25 -18.37
N GLN A 272 -4.76 -9.90 -17.73
CA GLN A 272 -3.85 -10.87 -17.12
C GLN A 272 -4.41 -11.32 -15.76
N VAL A 273 -4.13 -12.56 -15.37
CA VAL A 273 -4.53 -13.15 -14.07
C VAL A 273 -3.39 -13.03 -13.08
#